data_AF-A0A2E2SSG4-F1
#
_entry.id   AF-A0A2E2SSG4-F1
#
_cell.length_a   1.000
_cell.length_b   1.000
_cell.length_c   1.000
_cell.angle_alpha   90.00
_cell.angle_beta   90.00
_cell.angle_gamma   90.00
#
_symmetry.space_group_name_H-M   'P 1'
#
loop_
_entity.id
_entity.type
_entity.pdbx_description
1 polymer ?
#
loop_
_entity_poly.entity_id
_entity_poly.type
_entity_poly.pdbx_seq_one_letter_code
_entity_poly.pdbx_strand_id
1 'polypeptide(L)'
;MKSYTRTGWVGAGLFVAFFALCMLWGLLLTEPALKELHQNILKIAYPGFSFSAVGMLIGLIESVAYGFFFGVLFVWLCKVCCVSNNDT
;
A
#
# COMPACT_ATOMS: atom_id res chain seq x y z
N MET A 1 -21.04 7.06 5.32
CA MET A 1 -19.72 7.06 6.00
C MET A 1 -19.22 5.67 6.41
N LYS A 2 -20.05 4.79 6.99
CA LYS A 2 -19.63 3.47 7.52
C LYS A 2 -18.89 2.55 6.52
N SER A 3 -19.25 2.58 5.23
CA SER A 3 -18.58 1.75 4.21
C SER A 3 -17.20 2.26 3.80
N TYR A 4 -16.97 3.58 3.78
CA TYR A 4 -15.70 4.18 3.36
C TYR A 4 -14.58 3.92 4.35
N THR A 5 -14.88 4.05 5.65
CA THR A 5 -13.90 3.78 6.69
C THR A 5 -13.55 2.30 6.73
N ARG A 6 -14.54 1.40 6.59
CA ARG A 6 -14.30 -0.06 6.57
C ARG A 6 -13.42 -0.48 5.39
N THR A 7 -13.70 -0.02 4.17
CA THR A 7 -12.87 -0.34 2.99
C THR A 7 -11.51 0.34 3.06
N GLY A 8 -11.43 1.55 3.62
CA GLY A 8 -10.15 2.22 3.91
C GLY A 8 -9.26 1.38 4.84
N TRP A 9 -9.81 0.84 5.93
CA TRP A 9 -9.07 -0.04 6.85
C TRP A 9 -8.67 -1.38 6.21
N VAL A 10 -9.52 -1.97 5.37
CA VAL A 10 -9.18 -3.19 4.63
C VAL A 10 -8.06 -2.92 3.63
N GLY A 11 -8.14 -1.81 2.89
CA GLY A 11 -7.09 -1.39 1.96
C GLY A 11 -5.77 -1.11 2.66
N ALA A 12 -5.81 -0.40 3.80
CA ALA A 12 -4.64 -0.17 4.65
C ALA A 12 -4.02 -1.49 5.12
N GLY A 13 -4.84 -2.43 5.62
CA GLY A 13 -4.36 -3.75 6.03
C GLY A 13 -3.69 -4.53 4.91
N LEU A 14 -4.25 -4.49 3.69
CA LEU A 14 -3.69 -5.16 2.53
C LEU A 14 -2.32 -4.57 2.13
N PHE A 15 -2.21 -3.25 2.09
CA PHE A 15 -0.95 -2.56 1.75
C PHE A 15 0.13 -2.77 2.81
N VAL A 16 -0.23 -2.77 4.10
CA VAL A 16 0.71 -3.09 5.19
C VAL A 16 1.18 -4.54 5.09
N ALA A 17 0.28 -5.48 4.83
CA ALA A 17 0.64 -6.89 4.65
C ALA A 17 1.56 -7.07 3.43
N PHE A 18 1.28 -6.38 2.33
CA PHE A 18 2.13 -6.38 1.15
C PHE A 18 3.51 -5.78 1.43
N PHE A 19 3.58 -4.66 2.15
CA PHE A 19 4.85 -4.07 2.59
C PHE A 19 5.68 -5.03 3.47
N ALA A 20 5.03 -5.71 4.42
CA ALA A 20 5.69 -6.73 5.23
C ALA A 20 6.20 -7.91 4.41
N LEU A 21 5.44 -8.36 3.39
CA LEU A 21 5.90 -9.38 2.45
C LEU A 21 7.09 -8.90 1.62
N CYS A 22 7.10 -7.64 1.16
CA CYS A 22 8.25 -7.06 0.46
C CYS A 22 9.49 -7.05 1.36
N MET A 23 9.35 -6.68 2.63
CA MET A 23 10.46 -6.76 3.59
C MET A 23 11.00 -8.17 3.76
N LEU A 24 10.10 -9.14 3.92
CA LEU A 24 10.47 -10.55 4.06
C LEU A 24 11.18 -11.05 2.78
N TRP A 25 10.69 -10.64 1.61
CA TRP A 25 11.30 -10.94 0.33
C TRP A 25 12.71 -10.35 0.20
N GLY A 26 12.89 -9.10 0.63
CA GLY A 26 14.20 -8.45 0.72
C GLY A 26 15.21 -9.19 1.59
N LEU A 27 14.75 -9.86 2.65
CA LEU A 27 15.61 -10.71 3.50
C LEU A 27 15.92 -12.06 2.84
N LEU A 28 14.96 -12.63 2.11
CA LEU A 28 15.09 -13.93 1.44
C LEU A 28 15.96 -13.87 0.18
N LEU A 29 16.08 -12.69 -0.44
CA LEU A 29 16.93 -12.43 -1.60
C LEU A 29 18.43 -12.58 -1.28
N THR A 30 19.04 -13.60 -1.85
CA THR A 30 20.49 -13.86 -1.78
C THR A 30 21.28 -13.22 -2.93
N GLU A 31 20.67 -13.04 -4.11
CA GLU A 31 21.34 -12.48 -5.29
C GLU A 31 21.49 -10.95 -5.17
N PRO A 32 22.72 -10.39 -5.19
CA PRO A 32 22.96 -8.94 -5.09
C PRO A 32 22.23 -8.09 -6.12
N ALA A 33 22.16 -8.50 -7.39
CA ALA A 33 21.53 -7.68 -8.43
C ALA A 33 20.03 -7.52 -8.20
N LEU A 34 19.38 -8.59 -7.75
CA LEU A 34 17.95 -8.60 -7.47
C LEU A 34 17.62 -7.86 -6.17
N LYS A 35 18.54 -7.89 -5.20
CA LYS A 35 18.44 -7.09 -3.96
C LYS A 35 18.50 -5.60 -4.25
N GLU A 36 19.41 -5.17 -5.10
CA GLU A 36 19.55 -3.76 -5.47
C GLU A 36 18.31 -3.26 -6.22
N LEU A 37 17.81 -4.04 -7.18
CA LEU A 37 16.56 -3.74 -7.89
C LEU A 37 15.38 -3.61 -6.92
N HIS A 38 15.24 -4.55 -5.98
CA HIS A 38 14.18 -4.53 -4.98
C HIS A 38 14.25 -3.28 -4.09
N GLN A 39 15.46 -2.91 -3.64
CA GLN A 39 15.66 -1.69 -2.84
C GLN A 39 15.34 -0.41 -3.61
N ASN A 40 15.73 -0.34 -4.90
CA ASN A 40 15.44 0.81 -5.74
C ASN A 40 13.93 0.96 -5.99
N ILE A 41 13.22 -0.14 -6.26
CA ILE A 41 11.75 -0.13 -6.42
C ILE A 41 11.08 0.33 -5.12
N LEU A 42 11.53 -0.18 -3.97
CA LEU A 42 10.98 0.23 -2.67
C LEU A 42 11.22 1.71 -2.38
N LYS A 43 12.39 2.26 -2.70
CA LYS A 43 12.67 3.70 -2.54
C LYS A 43 11.82 4.58 -3.47
N ILE A 44 11.50 4.09 -4.67
CA ILE A 44 10.62 4.82 -5.60
C ILE A 44 9.17 4.81 -5.09
N ALA A 45 8.68 3.66 -4.62
CA ALA A 45 7.32 3.52 -4.12
C ALA A 45 7.11 4.18 -2.75
N TYR A 46 8.15 4.15 -1.91
CA TYR A 46 8.16 4.67 -0.55
C TYR A 46 9.40 5.57 -0.40
N PRO A 47 9.31 6.87 -0.74
CA PRO A 47 10.46 7.78 -0.71
C PRO A 47 11.05 7.93 0.70
N GLY A 48 10.28 7.66 1.75
CA GLY A 48 10.76 7.66 3.14
C GLY A 48 11.38 6.33 3.60
N PHE A 49 11.33 5.29 2.78
CA PHE A 49 11.81 3.96 3.14
C PHE A 49 13.34 3.84 3.10
N SER A 50 13.89 3.25 4.17
CA SER A 50 15.26 2.72 4.18
C SER A 50 15.33 1.45 5.04
N PHE A 51 16.34 0.62 4.81
CA PHE A 51 16.70 -0.53 5.67
C PHE A 51 17.30 -0.09 7.04
N SER A 52 16.77 1.00 7.60
CA SER A 52 17.02 1.46 8.95
C SER A 52 15.71 1.37 9.74
N ALA A 53 15.79 1.22 11.06
CA ALA A 53 14.61 1.12 11.93
C ALA A 53 13.63 2.29 11.71
N VAL A 54 14.16 3.50 11.50
CA VAL A 54 13.36 4.71 11.24
C VAL A 54 12.71 4.67 9.85
N GLY A 55 13.45 4.26 8.80
CA GLY A 55 12.91 4.19 7.43
C GLY A 55 11.85 3.09 7.27
N MET A 56 11.98 2.00 8.03
CA MET A 56 10.99 0.94 8.09
C MET A 56 9.68 1.44 8.73
N LEU A 57 9.78 2.28 9.76
CA LEU A 57 8.64 2.91 10.42
C LEU A 57 7.92 3.91 9.50
N ILE A 58 8.69 4.72 8.77
CA ILE A 58 8.13 5.66 7.78
C ILE A 58 7.44 4.88 6.65
N GLY A 59 8.08 3.85 6.10
CA GLY A 59 7.47 3.01 5.07
C GLY A 59 6.17 2.33 5.53
N LEU A 60 6.09 1.93 6.80
CA LEU A 60 4.85 1.40 7.38
C LEU A 60 3.74 2.46 7.43
N ILE A 61 4.05 3.68 7.90
CA ILE A 61 3.08 4.79 7.91
C ILE A 61 2.61 5.13 6.49
N GLU A 62 3.54 5.20 5.53
CA GLU A 62 3.21 5.43 4.13
C GLU A 62 2.32 4.32 3.56
N SER A 63 2.60 3.04 3.87
CA SER A 63 1.76 1.92 3.41
C SER A 63 0.32 1.97 3.96
N VAL A 64 0.15 2.41 5.21
CA VAL A 64 -1.17 2.66 5.79
C VAL A 64 -1.88 3.81 5.07
N ALA A 65 -1.17 4.92 4.83
CA ALA A 65 -1.72 6.09 4.14
C ALA A 65 -2.14 5.75 2.70
N TYR A 66 -1.28 5.08 1.93
CA TYR A 66 -1.58 4.65 0.57
C TYR A 66 -2.73 3.65 0.54
N GLY A 67 -2.74 2.65 1.41
CA GLY A 67 -3.82 1.66 1.44
C GLY A 67 -5.17 2.25 1.87
N PHE A 68 -5.16 3.19 2.82
CA PHE A 68 -6.38 3.90 3.20
C PHE A 68 -6.88 4.79 2.07
N PHE A 69 -5.99 5.55 1.44
CA PHE A 69 -6.33 6.44 0.33
C PHE A 69 -6.88 5.64 -0.86
N PHE A 70 -6.22 4.55 -1.26
CA PHE A 70 -6.72 3.65 -2.30
C PHE A 70 -8.05 2.99 -1.92
N GLY A 71 -8.24 2.57 -0.67
CA GLY A 71 -9.49 1.96 -0.20
C GLY A 71 -10.68 2.92 -0.23
N VAL A 72 -10.45 4.21 0.08
CA VAL A 72 -11.47 5.26 -0.04
C VAL A 72 -11.71 5.64 -1.50
N LEU A 73 -10.64 5.79 -2.29
CA LEU A 73 -10.70 6.10 -3.71
C LEU A 73 -11.46 5.01 -4.49
N PHE A 74 -11.26 3.73 -4.14
CA PHE A 74 -11.96 2.61 -4.73
C PHE A 74 -13.47 2.67 -4.50
N VAL A 75 -13.92 3.00 -3.27
CA VAL A 75 -15.36 3.18 -2.99
C VAL A 75 -15.92 4.40 -3.69
N TRP A 76 -15.13 5.48 -3.78
CA TRP A 76 -15.53 6.67 -4.53
C TRP A 76 -15.71 6.36 -6.02
N LEU A 77 -14.74 5.69 -6.66
CA LEU A 77 -14.82 5.20 -8.03
C LEU A 77 -16.00 4.25 -8.24
N CYS A 78 -16.20 3.28 -7.35
CA CYS A 78 -17.37 2.40 -7.43
C CYS A 78 -18.68 3.18 -7.34
N LYS A 79 -18.77 4.25 -6.55
CA LYS A 79 -19.98 5.09 -6.55
C LYS A 79 -20.14 5.90 -7.83
N VAL A 80 -19.07 6.51 -8.35
CA VAL A 80 -19.14 7.30 -9.58
C VAL A 80 -19.46 6.41 -10.79
N CYS A 81 -18.87 5.22 -10.87
CA CYS A 81 -19.09 4.29 -11.98
C CYS A 81 -20.37 3.46 -11.85
N CYS A 82 -20.80 3.08 -10.63
CA CYS A 82 -22.03 2.30 -10.43
C CYS A 82 -23.29 3.16 -10.25
N VAL A 83 -23.18 4.49 -10.10
CA VAL A 83 -24.31 5.44 -10.28
C VAL A 83 -24.46 5.75 -11.78
N SER A 84 -24.74 4.70 -12.55
CA SER A 84 -25.26 4.78 -13.91
C SER A 84 -26.15 3.56 -14.17
N ASN A 85 -27.05 3.25 -13.23
CA ASN A 85 -28.21 2.41 -13.50
C ASN A 85 -29.38 2.85 -12.60
N ASN A 86 -30.12 3.83 -13.12
CA ASN A 86 -31.58 4.07 -13.06
C ASN A 86 -32.31 3.53 -11.80
N ASP A 87 -32.92 4.35 -10.94
CA ASP A 87 -33.94 5.38 -11.23
C ASP A 87 -34.89 4.95 -12.37
N THR A 88 -35.69 3.92 -12.12
CA THR A 88 -37.04 3.73 -12.67
C THR A 88 -37.93 3.08 -11.62
#